data_AF-A0A1B7TDD5-F1
#
_entry.id   AF-A0A1B7TDD5-F1
#
_cell.length_a   1.000
_cell.length_b   1.000
_cell.length_c   1.000
_cell.angle_alpha   90.00
_cell.angle_beta   90.00
_cell.angle_gamma   90.00
#
_symmetry.space_group_name_H-M   'P 1'
#
loop_
_entity.id
_entity.type
_entity.pdbx_description
1 polymer ?
#
loop_
_entity_poly.entity_id
_entity_poly.type
_entity_poly.pdbx_seq_one_letter_code
_entity_poly.pdbx_strand_id
1 'polypeptide(L)'
;IFSNIPIIGPILVMFLSSPMRTKGYMSLYFKINHYDSKSIRKLSHRHYGQFVGFGITASFIESLPYLSLFGAVANQVGAALWAVDLIKKQK
;
A
#
# COMPACT_ATOMS: atom_id res chain seq x y z
N ILE A 1 3.46 17.97 13.97
CA ILE A 1 3.80 19.34 13.49
C ILE A 1 3.04 19.67 12.19
N PHE A 2 3.11 18.84 11.15
CA PHE A 2 2.35 19.07 9.90
C PHE A 2 0.81 18.89 9.99
N SER A 3 0.28 18.30 11.07
CA SER A 3 -1.15 18.01 11.24
C SER A 3 -2.01 19.19 11.72
N ASN A 4 -1.40 20.34 12.07
CA ASN A 4 -2.14 21.52 12.56
C ASN A 4 -2.82 22.33 11.46
N ILE A 5 -2.70 21.89 10.19
CA ILE A 5 -3.42 22.46 9.06
C ILE A 5 -4.57 21.50 8.75
N PRO A 6 -5.85 21.87 9.02
CA PRO A 6 -6.97 20.94 9.18
C PRO A 6 -7.28 20.08 7.94
N ILE A 7 -6.84 20.48 6.76
CA ILE A 7 -7.12 19.78 5.48
C ILE A 7 -5.83 19.25 4.85
N ILE A 8 -4.79 20.08 4.81
CA ILE A 8 -3.52 19.75 4.16
C ILE A 8 -2.73 18.70 4.96
N GLY A 9 -2.81 18.74 6.29
CA GLY A 9 -2.12 17.81 7.17
C GLY A 9 -2.51 16.35 6.92
N PRO A 10 -3.82 15.99 7.00
CA PRO A 10 -4.29 14.64 6.72
C PRO A 10 -3.91 14.12 5.33
N ILE A 11 -4.01 14.97 4.30
CA ILE A 11 -3.67 14.61 2.91
C ILE A 11 -2.17 14.28 2.80
N LEU A 12 -1.29 15.11 3.37
CA LEU A 12 0.15 14.88 3.39
C LEU A 12 0.52 13.59 4.13
N VAL A 13 -0.09 13.36 5.30
CA VAL A 13 0.17 12.14 6.08
C VAL A 13 -0.29 10.89 5.32
N MET A 14 -1.45 10.95 4.65
CA MET A 14 -1.93 9.87 3.79
C MET A 14 -0.95 9.59 2.65
N PHE A 15 -0.45 10.63 1.99
CA PHE A 15 0.52 10.50 0.91
C PHE A 15 1.84 9.88 1.38
N LEU A 16 2.41 10.37 2.48
CA LEU A 16 3.68 9.88 3.05
C LEU A 16 3.58 8.46 3.60
N SER A 17 2.41 8.10 4.14
CA SER A 17 2.18 6.77 4.73
C SER A 17 1.74 5.72 3.71
N SER A 18 1.32 6.15 2.51
CA SER A 18 0.78 5.28 1.46
C SER A 18 1.70 4.11 1.06
N PRO A 19 3.03 4.25 0.88
CA PRO A 19 3.87 3.12 0.47
C PRO A 19 4.01 2.07 1.57
N MET A 20 3.96 2.52 2.83
CA MET A 20 4.02 1.63 3.99
C MET A 20 2.72 0.83 4.12
N ARG A 21 1.57 1.46 3.92
CA ARG A 21 0.26 0.78 3.87
C ARG A 21 0.22 -0.27 2.76
N THR A 22 0.64 0.10 1.55
CA THR A 22 0.74 -0.83 0.41
C THR A 22 1.58 -2.07 0.72
N LYS A 23 2.76 -1.88 1.33
CA LYS A 23 3.60 -3.00 1.80
C LYS A 23 2.88 -3.85 2.86
N GLY A 24 2.08 -3.24 3.73
CA GLY A 24 1.25 -3.92 4.70
C GLY A 24 0.23 -4.86 4.05
N TYR A 25 -0.51 -4.40 3.03
CA TYR A 25 -1.46 -5.26 2.32
C TYR A 25 -0.79 -6.44 1.59
N MET A 26 0.43 -6.27 1.11
CA MET A 26 1.21 -7.34 0.45
C MET A 26 1.96 -8.27 1.42
N SER A 27 1.98 -7.95 2.71
CA SER A 27 2.88 -8.58 3.70
C SER A 27 2.71 -10.10 3.78
N LEU A 28 1.48 -10.60 3.74
CA LEU A 28 1.19 -12.03 3.73
C LEU A 28 1.82 -12.72 2.51
N TYR A 29 1.68 -12.11 1.33
CA TYR A 29 2.22 -12.67 0.10
C TYR A 29 3.75 -12.69 0.11
N PHE A 30 4.39 -11.62 0.60
CA PHE A 30 5.85 -11.60 0.77
C PHE A 30 6.33 -12.63 1.78
N LYS A 31 5.58 -12.84 2.88
CA LYS A 31 5.90 -13.84 3.88
C LYS A 31 5.87 -15.27 3.32
N ILE A 32 4.84 -15.61 2.53
CA ILE A 32 4.70 -16.95 1.91
C ILE A 32 5.79 -17.19 0.85
N ASN A 33 6.26 -16.14 0.17
CA ASN A 33 7.32 -16.24 -0.84
C ASN A 33 8.74 -16.02 -0.28
N HIS A 34 8.91 -16.02 1.05
CA HIS A 34 10.20 -15.83 1.72
C HIS A 34 10.97 -14.58 1.26
N TYR A 35 10.26 -13.48 0.98
CA TYR A 35 10.88 -12.23 0.59
C TYR A 35 11.57 -11.55 1.78
N ASP A 36 12.86 -11.25 1.65
CA ASP A 36 13.59 -10.49 2.66
C ASP A 36 13.16 -9.02 2.70
N SER A 37 13.28 -8.40 3.89
CA SER A 37 12.95 -7.00 4.13
C SER A 37 13.74 -6.05 3.22
N LYS A 38 14.99 -6.37 2.89
CA LYS A 38 15.80 -5.57 1.96
C LYS A 38 15.24 -5.65 0.53
N SER A 39 14.83 -6.83 0.10
CA SER A 39 14.22 -7.06 -1.22
C SER A 39 12.89 -6.32 -1.35
N ILE A 40 12.03 -6.38 -0.33
CA ILE A 40 10.77 -5.63 -0.29
C ILE A 40 11.03 -4.12 -0.37
N ARG A 41 12.03 -3.62 0.37
CA ARG A 41 12.40 -2.20 0.32
C ARG A 41 12.88 -1.80 -1.07
N LYS A 42 13.74 -2.61 -1.70
CA LYS A 42 14.25 -2.37 -3.07
C LYS A 42 13.12 -2.38 -4.10
N LEU A 43 12.21 -3.35 -4.02
CA LEU A 43 11.03 -3.46 -4.88
C LEU A 43 10.12 -2.23 -4.74
N SER A 44 9.80 -1.86 -3.50
CA SER A 44 8.97 -0.69 -3.19
C SER A 44 9.61 0.62 -3.63
N HIS A 45 10.94 0.76 -3.55
CA HIS A 45 11.65 1.93 -4.07
C HIS A 45 11.63 1.99 -5.60
N ARG A 46 11.82 0.84 -6.27
CA ARG A 46 11.80 0.76 -7.74
C ARG A 46 10.44 1.12 -8.32
N HIS A 47 9.36 0.78 -7.61
CA HIS A 47 7.98 1.06 -8.03
C HIS A 47 7.30 2.10 -7.12
N TYR A 48 8.07 3.06 -6.58
CA TYR A 48 7.59 3.97 -5.54
C TYR A 48 6.29 4.69 -5.90
N GLY A 49 6.19 5.24 -7.11
CA GLY A 49 4.96 5.91 -7.57
C GLY A 49 3.74 5.00 -7.59
N GLN A 50 3.90 3.73 -7.97
CA GLN A 50 2.81 2.74 -7.95
C GLN A 50 2.43 2.36 -6.51
N PHE A 51 3.43 2.22 -5.62
CA PHE A 51 3.19 1.94 -4.21
C PHE A 51 2.45 3.09 -3.52
N VAL A 52 2.79 4.33 -3.86
CA VAL A 52 2.10 5.53 -3.41
C VAL A 52 0.66 5.54 -3.94
N GLY A 53 0.49 5.41 -5.25
CA GLY A 53 -0.82 5.46 -5.89
C GLY A 53 -1.78 4.40 -5.35
N PHE A 54 -1.32 3.15 -5.22
CA PHE A 54 -2.11 2.07 -4.61
C PHE A 54 -2.54 2.42 -3.19
N GLY A 55 -1.61 2.89 -2.35
CA GLY A 55 -1.89 3.19 -0.95
C GLY A 55 -2.83 4.38 -0.77
N ILE A 56 -2.78 5.36 -1.67
CA ILE A 56 -3.71 6.49 -1.71
C ILE A 56 -5.12 6.01 -2.06
N THR A 57 -5.26 5.25 -3.15
CA THR A 57 -6.56 4.71 -3.58
C THR A 57 -7.16 3.80 -2.51
N ALA A 58 -6.34 2.92 -1.92
CA ALA A 58 -6.76 2.06 -0.82
C ALA A 58 -7.25 2.86 0.39
N SER A 59 -6.51 3.89 0.79
CA SER A 59 -6.89 4.75 1.91
C SER A 59 -8.15 5.57 1.62
N PHE A 60 -8.37 5.97 0.36
CA PHE A 60 -9.59 6.65 -0.07
C PHE A 60 -10.82 5.74 0.04
N ILE A 61 -10.73 4.51 -0.44
CA ILE A 61 -11.82 3.52 -0.32
C ILE A 61 -12.12 3.23 1.16
N GLU A 62 -11.10 3.03 1.98
CA GLU A 62 -11.25 2.73 3.40
C GLU A 62 -11.77 3.91 4.23
N SER A 63 -11.64 5.15 3.75
CA SER A 63 -12.20 6.33 4.39
C SER A 63 -13.73 6.37 4.38
N LEU A 64 -14.36 5.59 3.49
CA LEU A 64 -15.82 5.51 3.38
C LEU A 64 -16.35 4.54 4.45
N PRO A 65 -17.10 5.00 5.47
CA PRO A 65 -17.45 4.18 6.64
C PRO A 65 -18.25 2.92 6.28
N TYR A 66 -19.16 3.02 5.31
CA TYR A 66 -20.00 1.89 4.89
C TYR A 66 -19.28 0.89 3.97
N LEU A 67 -18.22 1.33 3.29
CA LEU A 67 -17.45 0.50 2.35
C LEU A 67 -16.11 0.06 2.92
N SER A 68 -15.72 0.55 4.10
CA SER A 68 -14.38 0.33 4.66
C SER A 68 -14.04 -1.15 4.81
N LEU A 69 -14.98 -1.97 5.28
CA LEU A 69 -14.77 -3.41 5.44
C LEU A 69 -14.57 -4.11 4.09
N PHE A 70 -15.45 -3.84 3.12
CA PHE A 70 -15.34 -4.42 1.76
C PHE A 70 -14.07 -3.92 1.05
N GLY A 71 -13.76 -2.64 1.24
CA GLY A 71 -12.55 -2.00 0.75
C GLY A 71 -11.28 -2.65 1.29
N ALA A 72 -11.22 -2.93 2.59
CA ALA A 72 -10.08 -3.59 3.21
C ALA A 72 -9.84 -4.98 2.60
N VAL A 73 -10.90 -5.77 2.39
CA VAL A 73 -10.79 -7.10 1.74
C VAL A 73 -10.35 -6.95 0.28
N ALA A 74 -10.97 -6.04 -0.47
CA ALA A 74 -10.62 -5.78 -1.86
C ALA A 74 -9.16 -5.29 -2.01
N ASN A 75 -8.70 -4.41 -1.12
CA ASN A 75 -7.33 -3.92 -1.06
C ASN A 75 -6.35 -5.04 -0.77
N GLN A 76 -6.67 -5.97 0.15
CA GLN A 76 -5.84 -7.13 0.42
C GLN A 76 -5.74 -8.06 -0.80
N VAL A 77 -6.86 -8.39 -1.44
CA VAL A 77 -6.87 -9.25 -2.63
C VAL A 77 -6.13 -8.59 -3.80
N GLY A 78 -6.39 -7.31 -4.06
CA GLY A 78 -5.72 -6.54 -5.11
C GLY A 78 -4.22 -6.41 -4.86
N ALA A 79 -3.81 -6.16 -3.61
CA ALA A 79 -2.40 -6.11 -3.25
C ALA A 79 -1.72 -7.48 -3.42
N ALA A 80 -2.39 -8.57 -3.06
CA ALA A 80 -1.87 -9.92 -3.26
C ALA A 80 -1.70 -10.24 -4.76
N LEU A 81 -2.71 -9.97 -5.58
CA LEU A 81 -2.64 -10.16 -7.04
C LEU A 81 -1.52 -9.31 -7.66
N TRP A 82 -1.40 -8.05 -7.24
CA TRP A 82 -0.34 -7.18 -7.75
C TRP A 82 1.05 -7.64 -7.28
N ALA A 83 1.19 -8.12 -6.04
CA ALA A 83 2.44 -8.67 -5.56
C ALA A 83 2.86 -9.93 -6.35
N VAL A 84 1.91 -10.79 -6.75
CA VAL A 84 2.17 -11.93 -7.66
C VAL A 84 2.75 -11.44 -8.98
N ASP A 85 2.12 -10.43 -9.59
CA ASP A 85 2.56 -9.87 -10.87
C ASP A 85 3.97 -9.24 -10.78
N LEU A 86 4.24 -8.49 -9.71
CA LEU A 86 5.55 -7.89 -9.46
C LEU A 86 6.65 -8.95 -9.31
N ILE A 87 6.38 -10.03 -8.56
CA ILE A 87 7.36 -11.12 -8.37
C ILE A 87 7.57 -11.89 -9.68
N LYS A 88 6.50 -12.18 -10.44
CA LYS A 88 6.60 -12.86 -11.74
C LYS A 88 7.41 -12.05 -12.74
N LYS A 89 7.22 -10.74 -12.82
CA LYS A 89 7.96 -9.85 -13.74
C LYS A 89 9.42 -9.62 -13.34
N GLN A 90 9.82 -10.01 -12.13
CA GLN A 90 11.22 -9.93 -11.68
C GLN A 90 12.02 -11.21 -11.92
N LYS A 91 11.36 -12.34 -12.22
CA LYS A 91 12.01 -13.56 -12.69
C LYS A 91 12.26 -13.46 -14.20
#